data_AF-A0A2V5DMY7-F1
#
_entry.id   AF-A0A2V5DMY7-F1
#
_cell.length_a   1.000
_cell.length_b   1.000
_cell.length_c   1.000
_cell.angle_alpha   90.00
_cell.angle_beta   90.00
_cell.angle_gamma   90.00
#
_symmetry.space_group_name_H-M   'P 1'
#
loop_
_entity.id
_entity.type
_entity.pdbx_description
1 polymer ?
#
loop_
_entity_poly.entity_id
_entity_poly.type
_entity_poly.pdbx_seq_one_letter_code
_entity_poly.pdbx_strand_id
1 'polypeptide(L)'
;MEINTIISLFGQKESMELVRLSVIYVHLLACCVAIGLVFASDAEMVRDLLKGHKQAGHDGQHMARLQKSVSNALIFLWLTGAAVIGIDYLEKGMSYFANPKLHAKIIIVLLLTFNGMLLHRYVLPALLKAGSLLDLNIGVRMFALFSGALSGVSWLYAAMLGVGRPLAWKYSLTELLLAYPVMILLGFALMAALTQWARKRSQAKETQAPVWPLAGIPC
;
A
#
# COMPACT_ATOMS: atom_id res chain seq x y z
N MET A 1 -10.55 39.22 37.43
CA MET A 1 -11.31 38.02 37.00
C MET A 1 -11.09 37.77 35.51
N GLU A 2 -11.18 38.81 34.66
CA GLU A 2 -10.90 38.77 33.20
C GLU A 2 -9.54 38.15 32.80
N ILE A 3 -8.43 38.54 33.46
CA ILE A 3 -7.08 38.09 33.09
C ILE A 3 -6.88 36.58 33.27
N ASN A 4 -7.40 35.99 34.35
CA ASN A 4 -7.30 34.54 34.57
C ASN A 4 -8.11 33.76 33.55
N THR A 5 -9.27 34.29 33.13
CA THR A 5 -10.08 33.70 32.06
C THR A 5 -9.33 33.73 30.73
N ILE A 6 -8.71 34.87 30.40
CA ILE A 6 -7.91 35.01 29.18
C ILE A 6 -6.72 34.04 29.18
N ILE A 7 -5.97 33.96 30.28
CA ILE A 7 -4.84 33.02 30.42
C ILE A 7 -5.29 31.56 30.30
N SER A 8 -6.43 31.19 30.92
CA SER A 8 -6.99 29.83 30.79
C SER A 8 -7.44 29.49 29.37
N LEU A 9 -8.02 30.46 28.65
CA LEU A 9 -8.43 30.31 27.24
C LEU A 9 -7.21 30.14 26.33
N PHE A 10 -6.14 30.90 26.56
CA PHE A 10 -4.89 30.74 25.81
C PHE A 10 -4.24 29.38 26.10
N GLY A 11 -4.13 28.96 27.37
CA GLY A 11 -3.60 27.64 27.73
C GLY A 11 -4.44 26.48 27.17
N GLN A 12 -5.76 26.63 27.13
CA GLN A 12 -6.66 25.64 26.51
C GLN A 12 -6.49 25.60 24.99
N LYS A 13 -6.34 26.75 24.32
CA LYS A 13 -6.12 26.78 22.87
C LYS A 13 -4.76 26.18 22.48
N GLU A 14 -3.70 26.54 23.19
CA GLU A 14 -2.36 25.98 22.95
C GLU A 14 -2.31 24.48 23.20
N SER A 15 -2.91 24.00 24.29
CA SER A 15 -2.99 22.56 24.57
C SER A 15 -3.75 21.79 23.49
N MET A 16 -4.84 22.34 22.93
CA MET A 16 -5.57 21.72 21.82
C MET A 16 -4.73 21.65 20.53
N GLU A 17 -3.97 22.70 20.21
CA GLU A 17 -3.04 22.68 19.07
C GLU A 17 -1.91 21.65 19.26
N LEU A 18 -1.36 21.55 20.47
CA LEU A 18 -0.33 20.55 20.79
C LEU A 18 -0.87 19.12 20.67
N VAL A 19 -2.09 18.86 21.16
CA VAL A 19 -2.76 17.56 21.00
C VAL A 19 -2.96 17.26 19.52
N ARG A 20 -3.48 18.22 18.76
CA ARG A 20 -3.70 18.09 17.32
C ARG A 20 -2.40 17.77 16.57
N LEU A 21 -1.33 18.52 16.83
CA LEU A 21 -0.01 18.29 16.25
C LEU A 21 0.54 16.90 16.62
N SER A 22 0.37 16.49 17.88
CA SER A 22 0.80 15.18 18.35
C SER A 22 0.06 14.04 17.65
N VAL A 23 -1.25 14.15 17.48
CA VAL A 23 -2.07 13.15 16.76
C VAL A 23 -1.67 13.09 15.28
N ILE A 24 -1.48 14.24 14.63
CA ILE A 24 -1.00 14.29 13.24
C ILE A 24 0.39 13.64 13.13
N TYR A 25 1.29 13.91 14.07
CA TYR A 25 2.63 13.34 14.08
C TYR A 25 2.60 11.80 14.22
N VAL A 26 1.80 11.28 15.16
CA VAL A 26 1.61 9.82 15.33
C VAL A 26 1.00 9.21 14.07
N HIS A 27 0.02 9.86 13.45
CA HIS A 27 -0.59 9.40 12.19
C HIS A 27 0.43 9.33 11.05
N LEU A 28 1.29 10.35 10.90
CA LEU A 28 2.34 10.36 9.89
C LEU A 28 3.40 9.29 10.14
N LEU A 29 3.83 9.08 11.39
CA LEU A 29 4.75 7.99 11.73
C LEU A 29 4.15 6.63 11.39
N ALA A 30 2.89 6.39 11.74
CA ALA A 30 2.19 5.17 11.38
C ALA A 30 2.10 4.98 9.87
N CYS A 31 1.84 6.06 9.13
CA CYS A 31 1.84 6.06 7.66
C CYS A 31 3.22 5.65 7.10
N CYS A 32 4.31 6.21 7.63
CA CYS A 32 5.67 5.85 7.23
C CYS A 32 5.99 4.37 7.48
N VAL A 33 5.63 3.84 8.65
CA VAL A 33 5.81 2.42 8.98
C VAL A 33 4.99 1.54 8.03
N ALA A 34 3.73 1.91 7.76
CA ALA A 34 2.85 1.17 6.86
C ALA A 34 3.41 1.13 5.42
N ILE A 35 3.88 2.27 4.90
CA ILE A 35 4.53 2.34 3.59
C ILE A 35 5.76 1.43 3.55
N GLY A 36 6.61 1.47 4.59
CA GLY A 36 7.79 0.62 4.68
C GLY A 36 7.45 -0.88 4.64
N LEU A 37 6.41 -1.30 5.35
CA LEU A 37 5.93 -2.70 5.34
C LEU A 37 5.38 -3.11 3.98
N VAL A 38 4.59 -2.25 3.33
CA VAL A 38 4.05 -2.51 1.98
C VAL A 38 5.17 -2.61 0.97
N PHE A 39 6.12 -1.68 1.00
CA PHE A 39 7.24 -1.66 0.06
C PHE A 39 8.17 -2.86 0.27
N ALA A 40 8.37 -3.29 1.52
CA ALA A 40 9.11 -4.53 1.83
C ALA A 40 8.39 -5.76 1.24
N SER A 41 7.07 -5.84 1.38
CA SER A 41 6.27 -6.92 0.79
C SER A 41 6.33 -6.92 -0.73
N ASP A 42 6.23 -5.76 -1.37
CA ASP A 42 6.32 -5.62 -2.83
C ASP A 42 7.74 -5.95 -3.33
N ALA A 43 8.78 -5.59 -2.57
CA ALA A 43 10.18 -5.89 -2.90
C ALA A 43 10.50 -7.38 -2.79
N GLU A 44 9.99 -8.05 -1.76
CA GLU A 44 10.12 -9.51 -1.62
C GLU A 44 9.40 -10.22 -2.78
N MET A 45 8.18 -9.77 -3.13
CA MET A 45 7.46 -10.26 -4.30
C MET A 45 8.25 -10.13 -5.60
N VAL A 46 8.87 -8.97 -5.85
CA VAL A 46 9.74 -8.75 -7.03
C VAL A 46 11.00 -9.60 -6.97
N ARG A 47 11.62 -9.73 -5.79
CA ARG A 47 12.82 -10.54 -5.58
C ARG A 47 12.57 -12.01 -5.86
N ASP A 48 11.42 -12.53 -5.48
CA ASP A 48 11.02 -13.91 -5.77
C ASP A 48 10.80 -14.14 -7.26
N LEU A 49 10.19 -13.16 -7.94
CA LEU A 49 10.08 -13.17 -9.41
C LEU A 49 11.45 -13.18 -10.10
N LEU A 50 12.42 -12.43 -9.57
CA LEU A 50 13.77 -12.31 -10.13
C LEU A 50 14.66 -13.54 -9.85
N LYS A 51 14.48 -14.21 -8.71
CA LYS A 51 15.36 -15.30 -8.29
C LYS A 51 15.07 -16.64 -8.97
N GLY A 52 13.85 -16.87 -9.44
CA GLY A 52 13.48 -18.07 -10.19
C GLY A 52 13.74 -19.40 -9.45
N HIS A 53 12.68 -20.06 -9.00
CA HIS A 53 12.66 -21.50 -8.72
C HIS A 53 13.44 -22.07 -7.51
N LYS A 54 13.99 -21.30 -6.55
CA LYS A 54 14.80 -21.92 -5.47
C LYS A 54 14.35 -21.83 -4.01
N GLN A 55 13.32 -21.08 -3.61
CA GLN A 55 12.95 -21.01 -2.18
C GLN A 55 11.43 -20.90 -1.87
N ALA A 56 10.56 -21.40 -2.75
CA ALA A 56 9.10 -21.32 -2.60
C ALA A 56 8.49 -22.05 -1.37
N GLY A 57 9.29 -22.84 -0.62
CA GLY A 57 8.80 -23.63 0.51
C GLY A 57 8.74 -22.92 1.87
N HIS A 58 9.42 -21.78 2.04
CA HIS A 58 9.51 -21.09 3.35
C HIS A 58 8.86 -19.68 3.36
N ASP A 59 8.61 -19.07 2.20
CA ASP A 59 8.17 -17.66 2.10
C ASP A 59 6.65 -17.44 2.16
N GLY A 60 5.82 -18.46 1.90
CA GLY A 60 4.36 -18.30 1.92
C GLY A 60 3.81 -17.87 3.29
N GLN A 61 4.43 -18.33 4.38
CA GLN A 61 4.08 -17.91 5.75
C GLN A 61 4.58 -16.50 6.09
N HIS A 62 5.72 -16.10 5.54
CA HIS A 62 6.28 -14.76 5.71
C HIS A 62 5.43 -13.71 4.99
N MET A 63 4.98 -13.99 3.76
CA MET A 63 4.01 -13.15 3.04
C MET A 63 2.69 -12.99 3.79
N ALA A 64 2.12 -14.08 4.32
CA ALA A 64 0.89 -14.00 5.11
C ALA A 64 1.05 -13.12 6.36
N ARG A 65 2.23 -13.17 7.00
CA ARG A 65 2.54 -12.35 8.18
C ARG A 65 2.72 -10.87 7.84
N LEU A 66 3.39 -10.57 6.73
CA LEU A 66 3.53 -9.20 6.22
C LEU A 66 2.18 -8.61 5.82
N GLN A 67 1.35 -9.37 5.10
CA GLN A 67 0.01 -8.93 4.71
C GLN A 67 -0.89 -8.67 5.92
N LYS A 68 -0.80 -9.51 6.97
CA LYS A 68 -1.48 -9.27 8.25
C LYS A 68 -0.94 -8.01 8.96
N SER A 69 0.36 -7.77 8.88
CA SER A 69 0.99 -6.55 9.43
C SER A 69 0.50 -5.29 8.71
N VAL A 70 0.39 -5.32 7.38
CA VAL A 70 -0.18 -4.22 6.58
C VAL A 70 -1.65 -3.99 6.93
N SER A 71 -2.45 -5.05 7.09
CA SER A 71 -3.85 -4.93 7.53
C SER A 71 -3.98 -4.27 8.90
N ASN A 72 -3.11 -4.63 9.85
CA ASN A 72 -3.10 -4.00 11.18
C ASN A 72 -2.68 -2.53 11.11
N ALA A 73 -1.68 -2.21 10.29
CA ALA A 73 -1.26 -0.83 10.06
C ALA A 73 -2.39 0.01 9.46
N LEU A 74 -3.17 -0.56 8.53
CA LEU A 74 -4.33 0.11 7.93
C LEU A 74 -5.42 0.42 8.96
N ILE A 75 -5.70 -0.51 9.88
CA ILE A 75 -6.65 -0.27 11.00
C ILE A 75 -6.14 0.88 11.87
N PHE A 76 -4.86 0.90 12.22
CA PHE A 76 -4.28 1.97 13.01
C PHE A 76 -4.33 3.33 12.30
N LEU A 77 -4.09 3.36 10.98
CA LEU A 77 -4.26 4.56 10.17
C LEU A 77 -5.71 5.05 10.12
N TRP A 78 -6.69 4.14 10.06
CA TRP A 78 -8.10 4.49 10.15
C TRP A 78 -8.44 5.15 11.49
N LEU A 79 -8.01 4.55 12.61
CA LEU A 79 -8.26 5.09 13.94
C LEU A 79 -7.62 6.47 14.14
N THR A 80 -6.34 6.59 13.78
CA THR A 80 -5.62 7.86 13.89
C THR A 80 -6.13 8.91 12.90
N GLY A 81 -6.50 8.51 11.68
CA GLY A 81 -7.11 9.39 10.68
C GLY A 81 -8.48 9.92 11.11
N ALA A 82 -9.33 9.07 11.70
CA ALA A 82 -10.60 9.48 12.27
C ALA A 82 -10.41 10.47 13.43
N ALA A 83 -9.39 10.26 14.28
CA ALA A 83 -9.05 11.20 15.33
C ALA A 83 -8.61 12.57 14.78
N VAL A 84 -7.77 12.60 13.73
CA VAL A 84 -7.39 13.87 13.07
C VAL A 84 -8.60 14.59 12.50
N ILE A 85 -9.50 13.87 11.82
CA ILE A 85 -10.73 14.44 11.24
C ILE A 85 -11.62 15.01 12.35
N GLY A 86 -11.78 14.30 13.47
CA GLY A 86 -12.58 14.75 14.60
C GLY A 86 -12.03 16.04 15.23
N ILE A 87 -10.72 16.13 15.43
CA ILE A 87 -10.08 17.32 15.98
C ILE A 87 -10.19 18.50 15.01
N ASP A 88 -9.89 18.30 13.72
CA ASP A 88 -10.01 19.35 12.70
C ASP A 88 -11.47 19.82 12.50
N TYR A 89 -12.44 18.92 12.67
CA TYR A 89 -13.87 19.25 12.61
C TYR A 89 -14.30 20.16 13.77
N LEU A 90 -13.82 19.90 14.99
CA LEU A 90 -14.12 20.75 16.14
C LEU A 90 -13.58 22.19 15.97
N GLU A 91 -12.50 22.35 15.21
CA GLU A 91 -11.88 23.66 14.95
C GLU A 91 -12.53 24.41 13.78
N LYS A 92 -12.85 23.71 12.67
CA LYS A 92 -13.29 24.32 11.39
C LYS A 92 -14.77 24.13 11.06
N GLY A 93 -15.47 23.30 11.84
CA GLY A 93 -16.87 22.96 11.63
C GLY A 93 -17.15 22.24 10.30
N MET A 94 -18.39 22.34 9.83
CA MET A 94 -18.88 21.65 8.61
C MET A 94 -18.12 22.02 7.33
N SER A 95 -17.45 23.18 7.30
CA SER A 95 -16.63 23.60 6.15
C SER A 95 -15.46 22.65 5.87
N TYR A 96 -15.01 21.90 6.87
CA TYR A 96 -13.92 20.93 6.74
C TYR A 96 -14.26 19.78 5.78
N PHE A 97 -15.52 19.34 5.77
CA PHE A 97 -15.97 18.27 4.88
C PHE A 97 -16.07 18.72 3.42
N ALA A 98 -16.13 20.03 3.14
CA ALA A 98 -16.10 20.50 1.75
C ALA A 98 -14.72 20.37 1.08
N ASN A 99 -13.69 19.93 1.83
CA ASN A 99 -12.33 19.88 1.35
C ASN A 99 -12.13 18.70 0.36
N PRO A 100 -11.84 18.96 -0.94
CA PRO A 100 -11.68 17.91 -1.95
C PRO A 100 -10.50 16.97 -1.62
N LYS A 101 -9.48 17.47 -0.90
CA LYS A 101 -8.34 16.67 -0.47
C LYS A 101 -8.72 15.64 0.60
N LEU A 102 -9.65 15.99 1.50
CA LEU A 102 -10.16 15.06 2.51
C LEU A 102 -10.92 13.92 1.83
N HIS A 103 -11.81 14.26 0.88
CA HIS A 103 -12.54 13.28 0.10
C HIS A 103 -11.61 12.33 -0.66
N ALA A 104 -10.59 12.86 -1.35
CA ALA A 104 -9.62 12.03 -2.05
C ALA A 104 -8.90 11.04 -1.12
N LYS A 105 -8.48 11.49 0.08
CA LYS A 105 -7.86 10.59 1.08
C LYS A 105 -8.81 9.47 1.50
N ILE A 106 -10.07 9.80 1.86
CA ILE A 106 -11.04 8.80 2.31
C ILE A 106 -11.33 7.78 1.20
N ILE A 107 -11.53 8.24 -0.04
CA ILE A 107 -11.75 7.35 -1.20
C ILE A 107 -10.57 6.38 -1.38
N ILE A 108 -9.34 6.88 -1.31
CA ILE A 108 -8.13 6.05 -1.49
C ILE A 108 -7.97 5.04 -0.35
N VAL A 109 -8.21 5.44 0.89
CA VAL A 109 -8.13 4.54 2.05
C VAL A 109 -9.23 3.46 1.99
N LEU A 110 -10.43 3.81 1.52
CA LEU A 110 -11.50 2.84 1.27
C LEU A 110 -11.10 1.84 0.16
N LEU A 111 -10.53 2.35 -0.95
CA LEU A 111 -10.02 1.49 -2.03
C LEU A 111 -8.89 0.57 -1.55
N LEU A 112 -7.97 1.06 -0.72
CA LEU A 112 -6.93 0.24 -0.09
C LEU A 112 -7.52 -0.86 0.79
N THR A 113 -8.55 -0.52 1.57
CA THR A 113 -9.24 -1.47 2.44
C THR A 113 -9.91 -2.57 1.60
N PHE A 114 -10.61 -2.18 0.55
CA PHE A 114 -11.25 -3.11 -0.39
C PHE A 114 -10.22 -3.99 -1.11
N ASN A 115 -9.13 -3.38 -1.60
CA ASN A 115 -8.06 -4.11 -2.27
C ASN A 115 -7.39 -5.13 -1.34
N GLY A 116 -7.08 -4.75 -0.10
CA GLY A 116 -6.50 -5.65 0.90
C GLY A 116 -7.37 -6.86 1.21
N MET A 117 -8.69 -6.67 1.30
CA MET A 117 -9.65 -7.76 1.47
C MET A 117 -9.64 -8.74 0.28
N LEU A 118 -9.61 -8.22 -0.95
CA LEU A 118 -9.54 -9.06 -2.16
C LEU A 118 -8.22 -9.84 -2.23
N LEU A 119 -7.10 -9.21 -1.89
CA LEU A 119 -5.78 -9.86 -1.88
C LEU A 119 -5.76 -11.01 -0.87
N HIS A 120 -6.32 -10.80 0.33
CA HIS A 120 -6.40 -11.83 1.37
C HIS A 120 -7.32 -13.00 0.98
N ARG A 121 -8.43 -12.72 0.29
CA ARG A 121 -9.41 -13.74 -0.09
C ARG A 121 -9.02 -14.55 -1.32
N TYR A 122 -8.36 -13.93 -2.31
CA TYR A 122 -8.10 -14.56 -3.61
C TYR A 122 -6.62 -14.85 -3.87
N VAL A 123 -5.73 -13.88 -3.64
CA VAL A 123 -4.31 -13.99 -4.01
C VAL A 123 -3.54 -14.86 -3.03
N LEU A 124 -3.71 -14.61 -1.72
CA LEU A 124 -3.01 -15.36 -0.68
C LEU A 124 -3.26 -16.88 -0.73
N PRO A 125 -4.51 -17.39 -0.82
CA PRO A 125 -4.73 -18.83 -0.91
C PRO A 125 -4.26 -19.43 -2.23
N ALA A 126 -4.26 -18.66 -3.33
CA ALA A 126 -3.71 -19.13 -4.60
C ALA A 126 -2.18 -19.24 -4.56
N LEU A 127 -1.51 -18.27 -3.92
CA LEU A 127 -0.06 -18.28 -3.72
C LEU A 127 0.39 -19.43 -2.82
N LEU A 128 -0.34 -19.69 -1.73
CA LEU A 128 -0.07 -20.83 -0.85
C LEU A 128 -0.22 -22.19 -1.56
N LYS A 129 -1.12 -22.30 -2.55
CA LYS A 129 -1.32 -23.53 -3.33
C LYS A 129 -0.26 -23.72 -4.42
N ALA A 130 0.15 -22.65 -5.08
CA ALA A 130 1.09 -22.70 -6.20
C ALA A 130 2.56 -22.58 -5.77
N GLY A 131 2.85 -22.09 -4.56
CA GLY A 131 4.20 -21.87 -4.04
C GLY A 131 4.92 -20.65 -4.63
N SER A 132 4.63 -20.26 -5.89
CA SER A 132 5.22 -19.09 -6.53
C SER A 132 4.23 -18.31 -7.39
N LEU A 133 4.42 -16.98 -7.49
CA LEU A 133 3.69 -16.13 -8.43
C LEU A 133 3.89 -16.51 -9.90
N LEU A 134 5.01 -17.14 -10.23
CA LEU A 134 5.32 -17.57 -11.60
C LEU A 134 4.44 -18.75 -12.03
N ASP A 135 4.07 -19.61 -11.08
CA ASP A 135 3.29 -20.83 -11.27
C ASP A 135 1.78 -20.60 -11.14
N LEU A 136 1.38 -19.37 -10.80
CA LEU A 136 -0.03 -18.97 -10.80
C LEU A 136 -0.59 -18.95 -12.22
N ASN A 137 -1.87 -19.31 -12.33
CA ASN A 137 -2.66 -19.07 -13.54
C ASN A 137 -2.56 -17.58 -13.94
N ILE A 138 -2.46 -17.32 -15.25
CA ILE A 138 -2.25 -15.99 -15.83
C ILE A 138 -3.22 -14.96 -15.25
N GLY A 139 -4.50 -15.31 -15.10
CA GLY A 139 -5.53 -14.41 -14.55
C GLY A 139 -5.26 -14.00 -13.10
N VAL A 140 -4.94 -14.97 -12.23
CA VAL A 140 -4.67 -14.70 -10.81
C VAL A 140 -3.35 -13.95 -10.64
N ARG A 141 -2.36 -14.24 -11.48
CA ARG A 141 -1.09 -13.51 -11.50
C ARG A 141 -1.28 -12.05 -11.91
N MET A 142 -1.99 -11.79 -13.01
CA MET A 142 -2.27 -10.41 -13.43
C MET A 142 -3.07 -9.66 -12.37
N PHE A 143 -4.02 -10.32 -11.71
CA PHE A 143 -4.75 -9.73 -10.59
C PHE A 143 -3.83 -9.41 -9.40
N ALA A 144 -2.92 -10.31 -9.03
CA ALA A 144 -1.95 -10.06 -7.96
C ALA A 144 -1.02 -8.88 -8.28
N LEU A 145 -0.51 -8.80 -9.51
CA LEU A 145 0.34 -7.68 -9.96
C LEU A 145 -0.43 -6.35 -9.97
N PHE A 146 -1.67 -6.35 -10.44
CA PHE A 146 -2.54 -5.17 -10.40
C PHE A 146 -2.84 -4.74 -8.96
N SER A 147 -3.16 -5.70 -8.09
CA SER A 147 -3.45 -5.46 -6.69
C SER A 147 -2.23 -4.88 -5.94
N GLY A 148 -1.03 -5.41 -6.20
CA GLY A 148 0.21 -4.87 -5.64
C GLY A 148 0.49 -3.44 -6.13
N ALA A 149 0.41 -3.20 -7.44
CA ALA A 149 0.59 -1.86 -8.01
C ALA A 149 -0.44 -0.86 -7.47
N LEU A 150 -1.71 -1.25 -7.38
CA LEU A 150 -2.77 -0.45 -6.78
C LEU A 150 -2.44 -0.10 -5.33
N SER A 151 -2.03 -1.09 -4.52
CA SER A 151 -1.65 -0.87 -3.13
C SER A 151 -0.48 0.12 -3.01
N GLY A 152 0.67 -0.17 -3.64
CA GLY A 152 1.87 0.66 -3.55
C GLY A 152 1.63 2.11 -4.00
N VAL A 153 0.95 2.31 -5.13
CA VAL A 153 0.60 3.66 -5.63
C VAL A 153 -0.35 4.37 -4.65
N SER A 154 -1.34 3.69 -4.10
CA SER A 154 -2.30 4.29 -3.15
C SER A 154 -1.63 4.76 -1.87
N TRP A 155 -0.70 3.99 -1.33
CA TRP A 155 0.06 4.36 -0.13
C TRP A 155 0.91 5.60 -0.37
N LEU A 156 1.68 5.63 -1.46
CA LEU A 156 2.51 6.79 -1.81
C LEU A 156 1.67 8.02 -2.15
N TYR A 157 0.55 7.85 -2.86
CA TYR A 157 -0.34 8.95 -3.20
C TYR A 157 -1.04 9.52 -1.96
N ALA A 158 -1.50 8.66 -1.04
CA ALA A 158 -2.06 9.11 0.24
C ALA A 158 -1.03 9.88 1.08
N ALA A 159 0.23 9.45 1.09
CA ALA A 159 1.32 10.17 1.74
C ALA A 159 1.61 11.53 1.11
N MET A 160 1.63 11.60 -0.24
CA MET A 160 1.76 12.85 -0.99
C MET A 160 0.62 13.82 -0.67
N LEU A 161 -0.63 13.34 -0.65
CA LEU A 161 -1.75 14.13 -0.17
C LEU A 161 -1.57 14.51 1.30
N GLY A 162 -0.98 13.66 2.15
CA GLY A 162 -0.60 13.98 3.52
C GLY A 162 0.19 15.29 3.64
N VAL A 163 1.30 15.37 2.93
CA VAL A 163 2.28 16.49 3.01
C VAL A 163 1.87 17.72 2.20
N GLY A 164 1.08 17.55 1.15
CA GLY A 164 0.73 18.61 0.20
C GLY A 164 -0.25 19.66 0.73
N ARG A 165 0.18 20.58 1.61
CA ARG A 165 -0.66 21.69 2.12
C ARG A 165 -1.26 22.56 1.00
N PRO A 166 -0.53 22.93 -0.08
CA PRO A 166 -1.08 23.76 -1.16
C PRO A 166 -2.20 23.09 -1.97
N LEU A 167 -2.33 21.76 -1.91
CA LEU A 167 -3.30 21.01 -2.72
C LEU A 167 -4.72 21.03 -2.14
N ALA A 168 -4.91 21.47 -0.89
CA ALA A 168 -6.21 21.41 -0.22
C ALA A 168 -7.31 22.26 -0.88
N TRP A 169 -6.91 23.32 -1.60
CA TRP A 169 -7.85 24.29 -2.18
C TRP A 169 -7.46 24.78 -3.58
N LYS A 170 -6.32 24.34 -4.13
CA LYS A 170 -5.88 24.69 -5.49
C LYS A 170 -6.44 23.78 -6.57
N TYR A 171 -6.75 22.53 -6.24
CA TYR A 171 -7.18 21.52 -7.20
C TYR A 171 -8.54 20.97 -6.83
N SER A 172 -9.36 20.72 -7.85
CA SER A 172 -10.63 20.03 -7.72
C SER A 172 -10.42 18.56 -7.36
N LEU A 173 -11.46 17.94 -6.79
CA LEU A 173 -11.46 16.50 -6.49
C LEU A 173 -11.15 15.67 -7.74
N THR A 174 -11.68 16.08 -8.90
CA THR A 174 -11.50 15.39 -10.18
C THR A 174 -10.05 15.42 -10.64
N GLU A 175 -9.37 16.58 -10.56
CA GLU A 175 -7.96 16.69 -10.96
C GLU A 175 -7.05 15.83 -10.09
N LEU A 176 -7.30 15.79 -8.79
CA LEU A 176 -6.58 14.90 -7.86
C LEU A 176 -6.83 13.43 -8.23
N LEU A 177 -8.10 13.03 -8.36
CA LEU A 177 -8.45 11.64 -8.65
C LEU A 177 -8.09 11.19 -10.07
N LEU A 178 -7.88 12.08 -11.04
CA LEU A 178 -7.53 11.70 -12.41
C LEU A 178 -6.07 11.27 -12.54
N ALA A 179 -5.16 11.86 -11.77
CA ALA A 179 -3.75 11.46 -11.74
C ALA A 179 -3.56 10.05 -11.14
N TYR A 180 -4.46 9.64 -10.24
CA TYR A 180 -4.39 8.38 -9.51
C TYR A 180 -4.49 7.12 -10.39
N PRO A 181 -5.52 6.91 -11.24
CA PRO A 181 -5.62 5.74 -12.12
C PRO A 181 -4.47 5.69 -13.14
N VAL A 182 -3.99 6.84 -13.62
CA VAL A 182 -2.84 6.90 -14.53
C VAL A 182 -1.59 6.30 -13.87
N MET A 183 -1.31 6.67 -12.61
CA MET A 183 -0.19 6.10 -11.86
C MET A 183 -0.35 4.61 -11.58
N ILE A 184 -1.56 4.13 -11.28
CA ILE A 184 -1.83 2.71 -11.09
C ILE A 184 -1.54 1.93 -12.38
N LEU A 185 -2.03 2.42 -13.53
CA LEU A 185 -1.81 1.78 -14.83
C LEU A 185 -0.32 1.74 -15.17
N LEU A 186 0.42 2.81 -14.91
CA LEU A 186 1.87 2.86 -15.11
C LEU A 186 2.60 1.86 -14.22
N GLY A 187 2.30 1.83 -12.91
CA GLY A 187 2.90 0.89 -11.98
C GLY A 187 2.61 -0.57 -12.34
N PHE A 188 1.38 -0.85 -12.76
CA PHE A 188 0.98 -2.17 -13.25
C PHE A 188 1.72 -2.56 -14.53
N ALA A 189 1.82 -1.66 -15.51
CA ALA A 189 2.54 -1.92 -16.76
C ALA A 189 4.03 -2.24 -16.51
N LEU A 190 4.68 -1.50 -15.60
CA LEU A 190 6.06 -1.77 -15.19
C LEU A 190 6.21 -3.16 -14.56
N MET A 191 5.31 -3.51 -13.62
CA MET A 191 5.34 -4.83 -12.97
C MET A 191 5.04 -5.98 -13.94
N ALA A 192 4.13 -5.78 -14.87
CA ALA A 192 3.83 -6.74 -15.94
C ALA A 192 5.05 -6.95 -16.85
N ALA A 193 5.71 -5.86 -17.26
CA ALA A 193 6.92 -5.92 -18.09
C ALA A 193 8.07 -6.64 -17.36
N LEU A 194 8.30 -6.34 -16.08
CA LEU A 194 9.29 -7.02 -15.24
C LEU A 194 9.01 -8.52 -15.13
N THR A 195 7.74 -8.91 -14.92
CA THR A 195 7.33 -10.32 -14.83
C THR A 195 7.55 -11.04 -16.16
N GLN A 196 7.20 -10.42 -17.29
CA GLN A 196 7.44 -11.00 -18.61
C GLN A 196 8.93 -11.18 -18.90
N TRP A 197 9.75 -10.19 -18.53
CA TRP A 197 11.20 -10.25 -18.66
C TRP A 197 11.82 -11.37 -17.81
N ALA A 198 11.42 -11.47 -16.54
CA ALA A 198 11.87 -12.52 -15.63
C ALA A 198 11.52 -13.92 -16.17
N ARG A 199 10.31 -14.10 -16.72
CA ARG A 199 9.90 -15.37 -17.35
C ARG A 199 10.76 -15.76 -18.54
N LYS A 200 11.01 -14.82 -19.46
CA LYS A 200 11.87 -15.07 -20.63
C LYS A 200 13.27 -15.50 -20.21
N ARG A 201 13.80 -14.87 -19.15
CA ARG A 201 15.12 -15.21 -18.60
C ARG A 201 15.16 -16.61 -17.98
N SER A 202 14.12 -17.02 -17.24
CA SER A 202 14.03 -18.36 -16.67
C SER A 202 13.94 -19.45 -17.75
N GLN A 203 13.12 -19.24 -18.78
CA GLN A 203 13.01 -20.18 -19.91
C GLN A 203 14.31 -20.32 -20.70
N ALA A 204 15.03 -19.21 -20.92
CA ALA A 204 16.34 -19.24 -21.57
C ALA A 204 17.38 -20.06 -20.77
N LYS A 205 17.30 -20.00 -19.43
CA LYS A 205 18.20 -20.74 -18.53
C LYS A 205 17.89 -22.24 -18.49
N GLU A 206 16.62 -22.63 -18.56
CA GLU A 206 16.21 -24.04 -18.69
C GLU A 206 16.63 -24.64 -20.04
N THR A 207 16.51 -23.87 -21.12
CA THR A 207 16.91 -24.33 -22.47
C THR A 207 18.43 -24.51 -22.60
N GLN A 208 19.22 -23.79 -21.81
CA GLN A 208 20.69 -23.90 -21.78
C GLN A 208 21.22 -24.94 -20.79
N ALA A 209 20.37 -25.56 -19.96
CA ALA A 209 20.81 -26.65 -19.09
C ALA A 209 21.23 -27.83 -19.99
N PRO A 210 22.46 -28.39 -19.84
CA PRO A 210 22.88 -29.52 -20.66
C PRO A 210 21.94 -30.69 -20.39
N VAL A 211 21.11 -31.03 -21.39
CA VAL A 211 20.34 -32.27 -21.40
C VAL A 211 21.38 -33.37 -21.54
N TRP A 212 21.78 -33.99 -20.42
CA TRP A 212 22.70 -35.11 -20.46
C TRP A 212 21.98 -36.27 -21.16
N PRO A 213 22.37 -36.67 -22.39
CA PRO A 213 21.85 -37.89 -22.96
C PRO A 213 22.56 -39.03 -22.21
N LEU A 214 21.82 -40.07 -21.84
CA LEU A 214 22.32 -41.34 -21.26
C LEU A 214 22.56 -41.26 -19.73
N ALA A 215 21.83 -42.01 -18.91
CA ALA A 215 22.13 -43.43 -18.76
C ALA A 215 20.86 -44.30 -18.72
N GLY A 216 20.47 -44.80 -19.89
CA GLY A 216 19.95 -46.16 -19.95
C GLY A 216 21.14 -47.10 -19.74
N ILE A 217 21.27 -47.67 -18.55
CA ILE A 217 22.11 -48.85 -18.32
C ILE A 217 21.20 -49.88 -17.63
N PRO A 218 20.78 -50.94 -18.33
CA PRO A 218 20.36 -52.15 -17.65
C PRO A 218 21.64 -52.90 -17.24
N CYS A 219 21.87 -53.00 -15.93
CA CYS A 219 22.67 -54.05 -15.29
C CYS A 219 21.98 -54.38 -13.96
#